data_AF-A0A2G9QEE3-F1
#
_entry.id   AF-A0A2G9QEE3-F1
#
_cell.length_a   1.000
_cell.length_b   1.000
_cell.length_c   1.000
_cell.angle_alpha   90.00
_cell.angle_beta   90.00
_cell.angle_gamma   90.00
#
_symmetry.space_group_name_H-M   'P 1'
#
loop_
_entity.id
_entity.type
_entity.pdbx_description
1 polymer ?
#
loop_
_entity_poly.entity_id
_entity_poly.type
_entity_poly.pdbx_seq_one_letter_code
_entity_poly.pdbx_strand_id
1 'polypeptide(L)'
;KSARYLHKELPVRIAHRVKGFRSLPFIIGCNPTILHVHELYIRAFQKLSEFPPITDHEVESQYCKLLRQLLDDHKDVVTQLAEGMRESRKHIQDEMVIRFFLDKTLTSRLGIRMLATHHLSLHEDRVILPSHPRL
;
A
#
# COMPACT_ATOMS: atom_id res chain seq x y z
N LYS A 1 -12.14 -6.94 -14.60
CA LYS A 1 -13.04 -5.96 -13.91
C LYS A 1 -12.46 -5.52 -12.56
N SER A 2 -12.08 -6.46 -11.68
CA SER A 2 -11.41 -6.15 -10.40
C SER A 2 -10.12 -5.31 -10.58
N ALA A 3 -9.25 -5.68 -11.53
CA ALA A 3 -8.01 -4.95 -11.78
C ALA A 3 -8.24 -3.45 -12.11
N ARG A 4 -9.22 -3.14 -12.96
CA ARG A 4 -9.57 -1.75 -13.32
C ARG A 4 -10.12 -0.95 -12.13
N TYR A 5 -10.76 -1.61 -11.17
CA TYR A 5 -11.18 -0.98 -9.92
C TYR A 5 -9.96 -0.64 -9.06
N LEU A 6 -9.03 -1.59 -8.87
CA LEU A 6 -7.79 -1.35 -8.12
C LEU A 6 -6.92 -0.25 -8.78
N HIS A 7 -6.80 -0.26 -10.11
CA HIS A 7 -6.06 0.74 -10.88
C HIS A 7 -6.54 2.17 -10.60
N LYS A 8 -7.84 2.36 -10.39
CA LYS A 8 -8.42 3.67 -10.02
C LYS A 8 -8.32 3.98 -8.53
N GLU A 9 -8.56 2.98 -7.68
CA GLU A 9 -8.75 3.17 -6.25
C GLU A 9 -7.44 3.26 -5.46
N LEU A 10 -6.44 2.44 -5.81
CA LEU A 10 -5.19 2.35 -5.06
C LEU A 10 -4.35 3.64 -5.09
N PRO A 11 -4.15 4.33 -6.23
CA PRO A 11 -3.43 5.60 -6.26
C PRO A 11 -4.03 6.63 -5.29
N VAL A 12 -5.36 6.72 -5.24
CA VAL A 12 -6.08 7.67 -4.36
C VAL A 12 -5.83 7.35 -2.88
N ARG A 13 -5.94 6.07 -2.50
CA ARG A 13 -5.71 5.64 -1.11
C ARG A 13 -4.26 5.88 -0.68
N ILE A 14 -3.31 5.60 -1.55
CA ILE A 14 -1.89 5.84 -1.31
C ILE A 14 -1.59 7.33 -1.22
N ALA A 15 -2.17 8.18 -2.08
CA ALA A 15 -2.02 9.63 -2.01
C ALA A 15 -2.48 10.20 -0.66
N HIS A 16 -3.59 9.68 -0.12
CA HIS A 16 -4.04 10.05 1.24
C HIS A 16 -3.05 9.63 2.33
N ARG A 17 -2.32 8.52 2.16
CA ARG A 17 -1.24 8.14 3.09
C ARG A 17 -0.06 9.09 2.98
N VAL A 18 0.40 9.41 1.77
CA VAL A 18 1.46 10.41 1.54
C VAL A 18 1.10 11.75 2.19
N LYS A 19 -0.15 12.22 2.02
CA LYS A 19 -0.65 13.42 2.71
C LYS A 19 -0.55 13.28 4.23
N GLY A 20 -0.91 12.12 4.79
CA GLY A 20 -0.78 11.84 6.21
C GLY A 20 0.66 11.99 6.73
N PHE A 21 1.65 11.46 6.01
CA PHE A 21 3.07 11.65 6.36
C PHE A 21 3.49 13.11 6.33
N ARG A 22 3.04 13.87 5.31
CA ARG A 22 3.33 15.32 5.20
C ARG A 22 2.67 16.16 6.29
N SER A 23 1.67 15.64 6.98
CA SER A 23 1.00 16.29 8.11
C SER A 23 1.58 15.91 9.47
N LEU A 24 2.59 15.04 9.54
CA LEU A 24 3.26 14.72 10.80
C LEU A 24 4.05 15.94 11.31
N PRO A 25 4.19 16.10 12.64
CA PRO A 25 5.12 17.05 13.22
C PRO A 25 6.53 16.88 12.64
N PHE A 26 7.19 17.99 12.31
CA PHE A 26 8.48 17.98 11.61
C PHE A 26 9.52 17.07 12.27
N ILE A 27 9.65 17.13 13.60
CA ILE A 27 10.61 16.32 14.36
C ILE A 27 10.39 14.81 14.20
N ILE A 28 9.16 14.37 13.95
CA ILE A 28 8.80 12.96 13.72
C ILE A 28 8.98 12.61 12.25
N GLY A 29 8.60 13.52 11.35
CA GLY A 29 8.79 13.35 9.90
C GLY A 29 10.26 13.27 9.48
N CYS A 30 11.16 13.88 10.24
CA CYS A 30 12.61 13.81 10.03
C CYS A 30 13.27 12.55 10.59
N ASN A 31 12.55 11.70 11.34
CA ASN A 31 13.11 10.42 11.76
C ASN A 31 13.44 9.58 10.49
N PRO A 32 14.67 9.04 10.36
CA PRO A 32 15.10 8.32 9.15
C PRO A 32 14.19 7.14 8.78
N THR A 33 13.70 6.40 9.78
CA THR A 33 12.80 5.26 9.58
C THR A 33 11.42 5.73 9.10
N ILE A 34 10.87 6.81 9.68
CA ILE A 34 9.62 7.40 9.21
C ILE A 34 9.76 7.97 7.80
N LEU A 35 10.87 8.63 7.50
CA LEU A 35 11.17 9.18 6.17
C LEU A 35 11.27 8.05 5.12
N HIS A 36 11.93 6.94 5.47
CA HIS A 36 11.99 5.77 4.61
C HIS A 36 10.61 5.22 4.27
N VAL A 37 9.72 5.08 5.26
CA VAL A 37 8.34 4.64 5.02
C VAL A 37 7.57 5.67 4.16
N HIS A 38 7.76 6.96 4.39
CA HIS A 38 7.16 8.00 3.56
C HIS A 38 7.58 7.87 2.09
N GLU A 39 8.87 7.63 1.83
CA GLU A 39 9.38 7.38 0.48
C GLU A 39 8.80 6.12 -0.15
N LEU A 40 8.60 5.02 0.61
CA LEU A 40 7.93 3.82 0.10
C LEU A 40 6.53 4.15 -0.42
N TYR A 41 5.75 4.93 0.33
CA TYR A 41 4.41 5.37 -0.11
C TYR A 41 4.47 6.30 -1.34
N ILE A 42 5.47 7.18 -1.45
CA ILE A 42 5.66 8.03 -2.65
C ILE A 42 5.99 7.16 -3.87
N ARG A 43 6.94 6.22 -3.74
CA ARG A 43 7.32 5.32 -4.84
C ARG A 43 6.15 4.43 -5.26
N ALA A 44 5.37 3.93 -4.31
CA ALA A 44 4.15 3.19 -4.60
C ALA A 44 3.14 4.04 -5.38
N PHE A 45 2.95 5.30 -4.98
CA PHE A 45 2.06 6.23 -5.68
C PHE A 45 2.50 6.44 -7.14
N GLN A 46 3.79 6.69 -7.36
CA GLN A 46 4.37 6.87 -8.71
C GLN A 46 4.13 5.63 -9.57
N LYS A 47 4.58 4.46 -9.10
CA LYS A 47 4.39 3.18 -9.82
C LYS A 47 2.92 2.90 -10.16
N LEU A 48 1.99 3.18 -9.23
CA LEU A 48 0.56 2.96 -9.46
C LEU A 48 -0.06 3.97 -10.42
N SER A 49 0.37 5.23 -10.38
CA SER A 49 -0.19 6.32 -11.19
C SER A 49 0.34 6.29 -12.63
N GLU A 50 1.57 5.86 -12.82
CA GLU A 50 2.23 5.73 -14.12
C GLU A 50 1.87 4.42 -14.84
N PHE A 51 1.26 3.46 -14.12
CA PHE A 51 0.88 2.18 -14.72
C PHE A 51 -0.20 2.38 -15.80
N PRO A 52 -0.04 1.80 -17.01
CA PRO A 52 -0.96 2.02 -18.11
C PRO A 52 -2.38 1.53 -17.82
N PRO A 53 -3.41 2.08 -18.48
CA PRO A 53 -4.78 1.58 -18.35
C PRO A 53 -4.88 0.09 -18.67
N ILE A 54 -5.60 -0.67 -17.84
CA ILE A 54 -5.74 -2.11 -17.99
C ILE A 54 -6.75 -2.42 -19.11
N THR A 55 -6.22 -2.78 -20.29
CA THR A 55 -6.97 -3.06 -21.53
C THR A 55 -7.21 -4.54 -21.77
N ASP A 56 -6.26 -5.39 -21.41
CA ASP A 56 -6.23 -6.81 -21.74
C ASP A 56 -5.56 -7.63 -20.61
N HIS A 57 -5.50 -8.95 -20.82
CA HIS A 57 -4.98 -9.89 -19.85
C HIS A 57 -3.46 -9.79 -19.64
N GLU A 58 -2.71 -9.35 -20.65
CA GLU A 58 -1.25 -9.20 -20.51
C GLU A 58 -0.93 -8.00 -19.61
N VAL A 59 -1.62 -6.88 -19.83
CA VAL A 59 -1.51 -5.70 -18.95
C VAL A 59 -2.00 -6.01 -17.53
N GLU A 60 -3.08 -6.80 -17.38
CA GLU A 60 -3.56 -7.27 -16.07
C GLU A 60 -2.52 -8.16 -15.36
N SER A 61 -1.85 -9.06 -16.08
CA SER A 61 -0.77 -9.90 -15.55
C SER A 61 0.42 -9.07 -15.04
N GLN A 62 0.81 -8.03 -15.80
CA GLN A 62 1.84 -7.08 -15.38
C GLN A 62 1.40 -6.28 -14.15
N TYR A 63 0.13 -5.88 -14.08
CA TYR A 63 -0.41 -5.20 -12.91
C TYR A 63 -0.38 -6.10 -11.66
N CYS A 64 -0.71 -7.38 -11.79
CA CYS A 64 -0.58 -8.36 -10.72
C CYS A 64 0.87 -8.50 -10.22
N LYS A 65 1.87 -8.45 -11.12
CA LYS A 65 3.30 -8.44 -10.73
C LYS A 65 3.63 -7.19 -9.91
N LEU A 66 3.18 -6.02 -10.36
CA LEU A 66 3.34 -4.77 -9.61
C LEU A 66 2.71 -4.86 -8.21
N LEU A 67 1.47 -5.36 -8.10
CA LEU A 67 0.80 -5.50 -6.81
C LEU A 67 1.55 -6.43 -5.86
N ARG A 68 2.07 -7.56 -6.35
CA ARG A 68 2.91 -8.47 -5.54
C ARG A 68 4.18 -7.78 -5.05
N GLN A 69 4.85 -7.03 -5.93
CA GLN A 69 6.03 -6.26 -5.55
C GLN A 69 5.68 -5.22 -4.46
N LEU A 70 4.60 -4.46 -4.64
CA LEU A 70 4.20 -3.45 -3.66
C LEU A 70 3.84 -4.07 -2.29
N LEU A 71 3.20 -5.25 -2.28
CA LEU A 71 2.90 -5.97 -1.05
C LEU A 71 4.17 -6.43 -0.32
N ASP A 72 5.18 -6.90 -1.05
CA ASP A 72 6.47 -7.30 -0.47
C ASP A 72 7.28 -6.08 0.00
N ASP A 73 7.40 -5.04 -0.84
CA ASP A 73 8.09 -3.77 -0.53
C ASP A 73 7.55 -3.13 0.77
N HIS A 74 6.26 -3.34 1.08
CA HIS A 74 5.60 -2.75 2.24
C HIS A 74 5.45 -3.70 3.44
N LYS A 75 6.00 -4.91 3.42
CA LYS A 75 5.73 -5.94 4.44
C LYS A 75 6.10 -5.49 5.86
N ASP A 76 7.21 -4.77 6.00
CA ASP A 76 7.80 -4.36 7.29
C ASP A 76 7.35 -2.98 7.78
N VAL A 77 6.47 -2.30 7.03
CA VAL A 77 6.03 -0.91 7.32
C VAL A 77 5.48 -0.75 8.75
N VAL A 78 4.77 -1.75 9.27
CA VAL A 78 4.21 -1.66 10.64
C VAL A 78 5.33 -1.64 11.68
N THR A 79 6.32 -2.51 11.51
CA THR A 79 7.50 -2.59 12.39
C THR A 79 8.32 -1.30 12.32
N GLN A 80 8.58 -0.81 11.11
CA GLN A 80 9.32 0.44 10.87
C GLN A 80 8.61 1.66 11.48
N LEU A 81 7.28 1.75 11.32
CA LEU A 81 6.50 2.81 11.97
C LEU A 81 6.58 2.72 13.49
N ALA A 82 6.47 1.52 14.07
CA ALA A 82 6.58 1.34 15.52
C ALA A 82 7.97 1.77 16.03
N GLU A 83 9.03 1.41 15.32
CA GLU A 83 10.40 1.79 15.65
C GLU A 83 10.61 3.31 15.57
N GLY A 84 10.27 3.94 14.45
CA GLY A 84 10.46 5.38 14.26
C GLY A 84 9.63 6.22 15.24
N MET A 85 8.42 5.76 15.59
CA MET A 85 7.59 6.42 16.61
C MET A 85 8.17 6.26 18.02
N ARG A 86 8.73 5.09 18.34
CA ARG A 86 9.39 4.84 19.63
C ARG A 86 10.60 5.75 19.83
N GLU A 87 11.44 5.89 18.80
CA GLU A 87 12.61 6.78 18.82
C GLU A 87 12.24 8.26 18.97
N SER A 88 11.14 8.65 18.35
CA SER A 88 10.65 10.02 18.35
C SER A 88 9.82 10.36 19.61
N ARG A 89 9.50 9.37 20.46
CA ARG A 89 8.52 9.48 21.56
C ARG A 89 8.77 10.65 22.50
N LYS A 90 10.02 10.90 22.87
CA LYS A 90 10.39 11.99 23.80
C LYS A 90 10.11 13.39 23.27
N HIS A 91 9.83 13.54 21.98
CA HIS A 91 9.53 14.81 21.32
C HIS A 91 8.05 14.94 20.92
N ILE A 92 7.23 13.93 21.21
CA ILE A 92 5.79 13.95 20.91
C ILE A 92 5.12 14.77 22.02
N GLN A 93 4.67 15.97 21.67
CA GLN A 93 3.90 16.82 22.60
C GLN A 93 2.41 16.45 22.59
N ASP A 94 1.89 16.03 21.44
CA ASP A 94 0.49 15.63 21.25
C ASP A 94 0.42 14.16 20.80
N GLU A 95 0.16 13.26 21.75
CA GLU A 95 -0.01 11.83 21.48
C GLU A 95 -1.27 11.54 20.63
N MET A 96 -2.28 12.42 20.65
CA MET A 96 -3.50 12.21 19.86
C MET A 96 -3.23 12.33 18.36
N VAL A 97 -2.36 13.25 17.95
CA VAL A 97 -1.93 13.39 16.54
C VAL A 97 -1.31 12.08 16.04
N ILE A 98 -0.48 11.45 16.86
CA ILE A 98 0.23 10.22 16.50
C ILE A 98 -0.71 9.03 16.49
N ARG A 99 -1.58 8.92 17.49
CA ARG A 99 -2.62 7.89 17.51
C ARG A 99 -3.53 8.00 16.29
N PHE A 100 -4.02 9.20 15.96
CA PHE A 100 -4.85 9.43 14.79
C PHE A 100 -4.13 9.07 13.49
N PHE A 101 -2.85 9.47 13.36
CA PHE A 101 -2.03 9.10 12.20
C PHE A 101 -1.89 7.58 12.07
N LEU A 102 -1.54 6.88 13.16
CA LEU A 102 -1.34 5.43 13.17
C LEU A 102 -2.65 4.70 12.85
N ASP A 103 -3.76 5.06 13.50
CA ASP A 103 -5.06 4.44 13.25
C ASP A 103 -5.45 4.58 11.77
N LYS A 104 -5.38 5.79 11.21
CA LYS A 104 -5.72 6.01 9.80
C LYS A 104 -4.77 5.25 8.87
N THR A 105 -3.48 5.21 9.18
CA THR A 105 -2.47 4.59 8.30
C THR A 105 -2.57 3.07 8.32
N LEU A 106 -2.71 2.47 9.49
CA LEU A 106 -2.81 1.02 9.66
C LEU A 106 -4.13 0.49 9.10
N THR A 107 -5.27 1.14 9.36
CA THR A 107 -6.56 0.74 8.78
C THR A 107 -6.56 0.89 7.25
N SER A 108 -6.02 2.00 6.73
CA SER A 108 -5.91 2.18 5.27
C SER A 108 -4.99 1.13 4.64
N ARG A 109 -3.87 0.79 5.29
CA ARG A 109 -2.95 -0.26 4.83
C ARG A 109 -3.63 -1.63 4.81
N LEU A 110 -4.38 -1.96 5.86
CA LEU A 110 -5.17 -3.20 5.91
C LEU A 110 -6.14 -3.28 4.74
N GLY A 111 -6.91 -2.21 4.50
CA GLY A 111 -7.87 -2.16 3.38
C GLY A 111 -7.22 -2.28 2.01
N ILE A 112 -6.08 -1.61 1.78
CA ILE A 112 -5.30 -1.75 0.54
C ILE A 112 -4.82 -3.18 0.35
N ARG A 113 -4.24 -3.77 1.40
CA ARG A 113 -3.73 -5.15 1.36
C ARG A 113 -4.85 -6.16 1.11
N MET A 114 -6.01 -5.99 1.75
CA MET A 114 -7.19 -6.84 1.49
C MET A 114 -7.62 -6.78 0.03
N LEU A 115 -7.75 -5.59 -0.56
CA LEU A 115 -8.14 -5.43 -1.97
C LEU A 115 -7.11 -6.05 -2.93
N ALA A 116 -5.82 -5.77 -2.70
CA ALA A 116 -4.73 -6.29 -3.53
C ALA A 116 -4.66 -7.82 -3.45
N THR A 117 -4.65 -8.39 -2.24
CA THR A 117 -4.62 -9.84 -2.04
C THR A 117 -5.85 -10.50 -2.64
N HIS A 118 -7.05 -9.94 -2.43
CA HIS A 118 -8.28 -10.49 -3.01
C HIS A 118 -8.20 -10.55 -4.54
N HIS A 119 -7.74 -9.47 -5.19
CA HIS A 119 -7.55 -9.50 -6.64
C HIS A 119 -6.54 -10.56 -7.07
N LEU A 120 -5.41 -10.70 -6.38
CA LEU A 120 -4.39 -11.70 -6.70
C LEU A 120 -4.92 -13.14 -6.54
N SER A 121 -5.67 -13.42 -5.48
CA SER A 121 -6.26 -14.75 -5.24
C SER A 121 -7.24 -15.17 -6.32
N LEU A 122 -8.03 -14.23 -6.88
CA LEU A 122 -8.92 -14.52 -8.01
C LEU A 122 -8.19 -15.03 -9.27
N HIS A 123 -6.88 -14.75 -9.40
CA HIS A 123 -6.06 -15.26 -10.50
C HIS A 123 -5.33 -16.56 -10.14
N GLU A 124 -5.04 -16.81 -8.86
CA GLU A 124 -4.47 -18.08 -8.40
C GLU A 124 -5.49 -19.23 -8.50
N ASP A 125 -6.75 -18.98 -8.15
CA ASP A 125 -7.84 -19.96 -8.28
C ASP A 125 -8.13 -20.35 -9.75
N ARG A 126 -7.85 -19.45 -10.71
CA ARG A 126 -8.00 -19.75 -12.15
C ARG A 126 -6.93 -20.70 -12.69
N VAL A 127 -5.77 -20.77 -12.04
CA VAL A 127 -4.68 -21.67 -12.46
C VAL A 127 -4.93 -23.11 -11.96
N ILE A 128 -5.75 -23.29 -10.91
CA ILE A 128 -5.98 -24.59 -10.25
C ILE A 128 -7.14 -25.38 -10.86
N LEU A 129 -7.96 -24.80 -11.75
CA LEU A 129 -8.96 -25.55 -12.51
C LEU A 129 -8.38 -25.97 -13.87
N PRO A 130 -7.80 -27.19 -14.02
CA PRO A 130 -7.60 -27.75 -15.34
C PRO A 130 -8.98 -27.86 -15.98
N SER A 131 -9.11 -27.25 -17.16
CA SER A 131 -10.27 -27.37 -18.05
C SER A 131 -10.68 -28.83 -18.17
N HIS A 132 -11.69 -29.25 -17.41
CA HIS A 132 -12.36 -30.52 -17.65
C HIS A 132 -13.00 -30.43 -19.04
N PRO A 133 -12.65 -31.35 -19.96
CA PRO A 133 -13.36 -31.45 -21.23
C PRO A 133 -14.81 -31.80 -20.89
N ARG A 134 -15.74 -30.97 -21.38
CA ARG A 134 -17.16 -31.30 -21.32
C ARG A 134 -17.37 -32.49 -22.26
N LEU A 135 -17.66 -33.65 -21.68
CA LEU A 135 -18.39 -34.74 -22.33
C LEU A 135 -19.87 -34.56 -22.02
#